data_AF-I4B9K9-F1
#
_entry.id   AF-I4B9K9-F1
#
_cell.length_a   1.000
_cell.length_b   1.000
_cell.length_c   1.000
_cell.angle_alpha   90.00
_cell.angle_beta   90.00
_cell.angle_gamma   90.00
#
_symmetry.space_group_name_H-M   'P 1'
#
loop_
_entity.id
_entity.type
_entity.pdbx_description
1 polymer ?
#
loop_
_entity_poly.entity_id
_entity_poly.type
_entity_poly.pdbx_seq_one_letter_code
_entity_poly.pdbx_strand_id
1 'polypeptide(L)'
;MNNSPKPRKFPTLSITDINSTVADERDIYFNIADFVTWAQGDFPENCSCDFHDESGFDTYLFHELNISRGLAEELRFEFICQYPNKYWEGKWGLSTYLSTFADQVGFSPRFELGELDLEDDWKKLTVIAEYKFPGKIEEALGDLVDELKRLEQQTQIALSGLSWLPEFEKNERRFCTDLLHPLLRRMGFLSVRYRQGAMEYGKDFTFSELTQFGEFRHFGLQAKAGNVSGEVNSQIDELIGQIDDAFSMPYTELGSKDDRYISVFIIAISGAFTHNAKEKIAQKISKTRYGSVLFLDRDKILELIEKYWIKHEGRTGG
;
A
#
# COMPACT_ATOMS: atom_id res chain seq x y z
N MET A 1 29.13 35.39 7.70
CA MET A 1 30.07 34.89 6.68
C MET A 1 29.62 33.49 6.31
N ASN A 2 29.00 33.35 5.14
CA ASN A 2 28.51 32.08 4.59
C ASN A 2 29.70 31.24 4.12
N ASN A 3 29.90 30.07 4.73
CA ASN A 3 30.76 29.04 4.17
C ASN A 3 29.88 27.98 3.51
N SER A 4 29.55 28.20 2.24
CA SER A 4 29.05 27.14 1.38
C SER A 4 30.18 26.13 1.12
N PRO A 5 29.97 24.82 1.28
CA PRO A 5 30.96 23.82 0.88
C PRO A 5 31.12 23.85 -0.65
N LYS A 6 32.37 23.88 -1.12
CA LYS A 6 32.71 23.82 -2.54
C LYS A 6 32.24 22.48 -3.14
N PRO A 7 31.77 22.47 -4.40
CA PRO A 7 31.42 21.23 -5.09
C PRO A 7 32.69 20.38 -5.27
N ARG A 8 32.62 19.10 -4.88
CA ARG A 8 33.68 18.13 -5.18
C ARG A 8 33.65 17.85 -6.67
N LYS A 9 34.73 18.23 -7.38
CA LYS A 9 35.00 17.75 -8.73
C LYS A 9 35.44 16.29 -8.63
N PHE A 10 34.74 15.40 -9.33
CA PHE A 10 35.17 14.01 -9.54
C PHE A 10 35.65 13.82 -10.99
N PRO A 11 36.52 12.83 -11.25
CA PRO A 11 37.19 12.65 -12.53
C PRO A 11 36.18 12.30 -13.63
N THR A 12 36.30 12.94 -14.79
CA THR A 12 35.59 12.55 -16.00
C THR A 12 36.30 11.35 -16.61
N LEU A 13 35.64 10.20 -16.71
CA LEU A 13 36.12 9.08 -17.50
C LEU A 13 35.40 9.07 -18.85
N SER A 14 36.21 9.09 -19.92
CA SER A 14 35.79 8.99 -21.31
C SER A 14 35.54 7.53 -21.68
N ILE A 15 34.35 7.23 -22.17
CA ILE A 15 34.04 5.98 -22.85
C ILE A 15 35.00 5.85 -24.04
N THR A 16 35.82 4.82 -24.06
CA THR A 16 36.51 4.40 -25.28
C THR A 16 35.88 3.09 -25.73
N ASP A 17 35.33 3.13 -26.94
CA ASP A 17 34.64 2.08 -27.68
C ASP A 17 34.91 0.64 -27.21
N ILE A 18 33.88 -0.05 -26.72
CA ILE A 18 33.90 -1.52 -26.61
C ILE A 18 33.50 -2.09 -27.97
N ASN A 19 34.44 -2.02 -28.91
CA ASN A 19 34.51 -2.98 -30.01
C ASN A 19 35.54 -4.05 -29.62
N SER A 20 35.11 -5.12 -28.95
CA SER A 20 35.89 -6.36 -28.96
C SER A 20 35.03 -7.58 -28.65
N THR A 21 34.80 -8.36 -29.70
CA THR A 21 34.52 -9.79 -29.70
C THR A 21 35.51 -10.57 -28.85
N VAL A 22 35.25 -10.77 -27.55
CA VAL A 22 35.76 -11.89 -26.76
C VAL A 22 34.76 -12.15 -25.62
N ALA A 23 34.26 -13.37 -25.53
CA ALA A 23 33.55 -13.87 -24.36
C ALA A 23 34.55 -13.94 -23.20
N ASP A 24 34.50 -12.97 -22.29
CA ASP A 24 35.30 -12.94 -21.07
C ASP A 24 34.43 -12.21 -20.04
N GLU A 25 33.88 -12.94 -19.08
CA GLU A 25 33.10 -12.43 -17.95
C GLU A 25 34.00 -11.49 -17.14
N ARG A 26 33.99 -10.20 -17.49
CA ARG A 26 34.60 -9.16 -16.67
C ARG A 26 33.49 -8.48 -15.89
N ASP A 27 33.48 -8.69 -14.59
CA ASP A 27 32.68 -7.87 -13.67
C ASP A 27 33.16 -6.43 -13.78
N ILE A 28 32.35 -5.57 -14.41
CA ILE A 28 32.62 -4.14 -14.47
C ILE A 28 31.88 -3.50 -13.29
N TYR A 29 32.64 -3.07 -12.28
CA TYR A 29 32.10 -2.38 -11.12
C TYR A 29 31.81 -0.91 -11.48
N PHE A 30 30.53 -0.55 -11.55
CA PHE A 30 30.08 0.83 -11.74
C PHE A 30 29.68 1.45 -10.40
N ASN A 31 29.96 2.75 -10.23
CA ASN A 31 29.35 3.52 -9.14
C ASN A 31 27.91 3.86 -9.55
N ILE A 32 26.93 3.64 -8.66
CA ILE A 32 25.53 3.97 -8.93
C ILE A 32 25.35 5.45 -9.32
N ALA A 33 26.17 6.35 -8.78
CA ALA A 33 26.13 7.78 -9.10
C ALA A 33 26.44 8.10 -10.57
N ASP A 34 27.25 7.27 -11.24
CA ASP A 34 27.57 7.44 -12.66
C ASP A 34 26.44 6.93 -13.56
N PHE A 35 25.62 6.03 -13.02
CA PHE A 35 24.59 5.28 -13.72
C PHE A 35 23.21 5.94 -13.65
N VAL A 36 22.85 6.51 -12.50
CA VAL A 36 21.53 7.11 -12.25
C VAL A 36 21.19 8.26 -13.21
N THR A 37 22.21 8.86 -13.83
CA THR A 37 22.03 9.96 -14.79
C THR A 37 21.63 9.52 -16.20
N TRP A 38 21.74 8.23 -16.51
CA TRP A 38 21.45 7.68 -17.84
C TRP A 38 19.95 7.66 -18.13
N ALA A 39 19.60 7.86 -19.40
CA ALA A 39 18.25 7.58 -19.87
C ALA A 39 18.11 6.08 -20.15
N GLN A 40 16.87 5.59 -20.19
CA GLN A 40 16.57 4.18 -20.46
C GLN A 40 17.24 3.65 -21.74
N GLY A 41 17.28 4.46 -22.81
CA GLY A 41 17.88 4.09 -24.09
C GLY A 41 19.41 3.98 -24.06
N ASP A 42 20.06 4.60 -23.08
CA ASP A 42 21.51 4.57 -22.93
C ASP A 42 22.00 3.29 -22.23
N PHE A 43 21.08 2.49 -21.65
CA PHE A 43 21.43 1.25 -20.98
C PHE A 43 21.80 0.14 -21.97
N PRO A 44 22.97 -0.51 -21.86
CA PRO A 44 23.41 -1.52 -22.83
C PRO A 44 22.47 -2.74 -22.88
N GLU A 45 22.21 -3.26 -24.08
CA GLU A 45 21.22 -4.33 -24.32
C GLU A 45 21.55 -5.68 -23.69
N ASN A 46 22.82 -5.95 -23.39
CA ASN A 46 23.29 -7.23 -22.84
C ASN A 46 24.11 -7.03 -21.56
N CYS A 47 23.72 -6.06 -20.74
CA CYS A 47 24.40 -5.76 -19.48
C CYS A 47 23.45 -5.95 -18.30
N SER A 48 23.98 -6.49 -17.22
CA SER A 48 23.40 -6.40 -15.88
C SER A 48 24.40 -5.68 -14.99
N CYS A 49 23.90 -4.78 -14.15
CA CYS A 49 24.72 -4.04 -13.20
C CYS A 49 24.23 -4.35 -11.80
N ASP A 50 25.13 -4.89 -10.97
CA ASP A 50 24.89 -5.12 -9.55
C ASP A 50 25.41 -3.94 -8.73
N PHE A 51 24.58 -3.45 -7.84
CA PHE A 51 24.86 -2.34 -6.94
C PHE A 51 24.70 -2.78 -5.50
N HIS A 52 25.60 -2.33 -4.64
CA HIS A 52 25.48 -2.48 -3.20
C HIS A 52 25.51 -1.10 -2.53
N ASP A 53 24.59 -0.85 -1.62
CA ASP A 53 24.52 0.38 -0.83
C ASP A 53 24.42 0.04 0.66
N GLU A 54 25.42 0.48 1.43
CA GLU A 54 25.46 0.30 2.89
C GLU A 54 24.28 0.98 3.60
N SER A 55 23.66 1.99 2.98
CA SER A 55 22.47 2.66 3.50
C SER A 55 21.16 1.96 3.12
N GLY A 56 21.22 0.89 2.33
CA GLY A 56 20.05 0.15 1.88
C GLY A 56 19.23 0.88 0.81
N PHE A 57 19.83 1.81 0.06
CA PHE A 57 19.09 2.73 -0.83
C PHE A 57 17.97 3.47 -0.08
N ASP A 58 18.24 3.86 1.16
CA ASP A 58 17.26 4.38 2.14
C ASP A 58 16.11 3.42 2.51
N THR A 59 16.11 2.17 2.05
CA THR A 59 15.19 1.11 2.50
C THR A 59 15.76 0.38 3.72
N TYR A 60 14.91 -0.29 4.48
CA TYR A 60 15.35 -1.07 5.63
C TYR A 60 15.91 -2.45 5.23
N LEU A 61 15.35 -3.06 4.18
CA LEU A 61 15.67 -4.44 3.80
C LEU A 61 16.69 -4.60 2.67
N PHE A 62 16.67 -3.73 1.66
CA PHE A 62 17.30 -3.99 0.37
C PHE A 62 18.62 -3.24 0.25
N HIS A 63 19.74 -3.96 0.38
CA HIS A 63 21.09 -3.38 0.26
C HIS A 63 21.73 -3.68 -1.08
N GLU A 64 21.09 -4.53 -1.88
CA GLU A 64 21.57 -4.95 -3.18
C GLU A 64 20.49 -4.68 -4.23
N LEU A 65 20.93 -4.22 -5.40
CA LEU A 65 20.08 -3.89 -6.53
C LEU A 65 20.76 -4.38 -7.81
N ASN A 66 20.06 -5.22 -8.57
CA ASN A 66 20.44 -5.56 -9.93
C ASN A 66 19.58 -4.76 -10.91
N ILE A 67 20.22 -4.12 -11.89
CA ILE A 67 19.55 -3.46 -13.01
C ILE A 67 19.95 -4.16 -14.30
N SER A 68 18.96 -4.61 -15.07
CA SER A 68 19.16 -5.27 -16.35
C SER A 68 18.12 -4.84 -17.38
N ARG A 69 18.34 -5.14 -18.66
CA ARG A 69 17.36 -4.86 -19.71
C ARG A 69 16.37 -6.02 -19.83
N GLY A 70 15.08 -5.71 -19.73
CA GLY A 70 13.98 -6.66 -19.87
C GLY A 70 13.60 -6.93 -21.33
N LEU A 71 12.65 -7.86 -21.52
CA LEU A 71 12.28 -8.43 -22.83
C LEU A 71 11.64 -7.42 -23.82
N ALA A 72 11.12 -6.29 -23.33
CA ALA A 72 10.39 -5.30 -24.14
C ALA A 72 11.01 -3.90 -24.08
N GLU A 73 12.35 -3.84 -24.08
CA GLU A 73 13.18 -2.64 -23.89
C GLU A 73 13.02 -1.94 -22.53
N GLU A 74 12.25 -2.52 -21.61
CA GLU A 74 12.06 -2.01 -20.24
C GLU A 74 13.33 -2.24 -19.41
N LEU A 75 13.50 -1.46 -18.35
CA LEU A 75 14.51 -1.76 -17.35
C LEU A 75 13.88 -2.63 -16.26
N ARG A 76 14.59 -3.71 -15.93
CA ARG A 76 14.26 -4.60 -14.83
C ARG A 76 15.12 -4.21 -13.64
N PHE A 77 14.46 -3.88 -12.54
CA PHE A 77 15.06 -3.58 -11.25
C PHE A 77 14.76 -4.74 -10.31
N GLU A 78 15.78 -5.44 -9.86
CA GLU A 78 15.67 -6.52 -8.89
C GLU A 78 16.34 -6.09 -7.58
N PHE A 79 15.52 -5.77 -6.57
CA PHE A 79 15.99 -5.43 -5.24
C PHE A 79 16.15 -6.71 -4.43
N ILE A 80 17.32 -6.88 -3.82
CA ILE A 80 17.74 -8.10 -3.15
C ILE A 80 17.95 -7.80 -1.67
N CYS A 81 17.21 -8.54 -0.84
CA CYS A 81 17.45 -8.63 0.59
C CYS A 81 18.10 -9.97 0.86
N GLN A 82 19.32 -9.94 1.38
CA GLN A 82 20.03 -11.13 1.85
C GLN A 82 20.53 -10.85 3.26
N TYR A 83 19.90 -11.48 4.26
CA TYR A 83 20.17 -11.17 5.66
C TYR A 83 20.33 -12.44 6.49
N PRO A 84 21.40 -12.56 7.29
CA PRO A 84 21.56 -13.69 8.19
C PRO A 84 20.67 -13.51 9.41
N ASN A 85 19.97 -14.58 9.80
CA ASN A 85 19.06 -14.56 10.94
C ASN A 85 19.76 -14.16 12.25
N LYS A 86 21.06 -14.45 12.38
CA LYS A 86 21.89 -14.14 13.55
C LYS A 86 22.05 -12.64 13.83
N TYR A 87 22.06 -11.78 12.80
CA TYR A 87 22.27 -10.33 12.95
C TYR A 87 20.98 -9.53 12.81
N TRP A 88 19.85 -10.21 12.74
CA TRP A 88 18.56 -9.55 12.68
C TRP A 88 18.16 -9.00 14.05
N GLU A 89 18.03 -7.68 14.14
CA GLU A 89 17.60 -6.97 15.35
C GLU A 89 16.19 -6.38 15.24
N GLY A 90 15.43 -6.78 14.21
CA GLY A 90 14.08 -6.28 13.99
C GLY A 90 13.07 -6.79 15.04
N LYS A 91 12.01 -6.01 15.26
CA LYS A 91 10.97 -6.27 16.27
C LYS A 91 10.27 -7.64 16.12
N TRP A 92 10.15 -8.15 14.90
CA TRP A 92 9.59 -9.47 14.58
C TRP A 92 10.68 -10.35 14.00
N GLY A 93 10.63 -11.68 14.18
CA GLY A 93 11.62 -12.57 13.58
C GLY A 93 11.75 -12.38 12.06
N LEU A 94 12.97 -12.49 11.54
CA LEU A 94 13.29 -12.19 10.14
C LEU A 94 12.41 -12.97 9.15
N SER A 95 12.26 -14.29 9.34
CA SER A 95 11.40 -15.11 8.48
C SER A 95 9.94 -14.65 8.47
N THR A 96 9.41 -14.29 9.64
CA THR A 96 8.05 -13.75 9.77
C THR A 96 7.92 -12.41 9.07
N TYR A 97 8.94 -11.55 9.20
CA TYR A 97 8.98 -10.25 8.55
C TYR A 97 8.98 -10.38 7.02
N LEU A 98 9.92 -11.15 6.47
CA LEU A 98 10.07 -11.36 5.04
C LEU A 98 8.85 -12.07 4.42
N SER A 99 8.28 -13.07 5.10
CA SER A 99 7.04 -13.72 4.65
C SER A 99 5.86 -12.74 4.58
N THR A 100 5.73 -11.85 5.57
CA THR A 100 4.65 -10.86 5.57
C THR A 100 4.89 -9.73 4.56
N PHE A 101 6.15 -9.38 4.33
CA PHE A 101 6.54 -8.45 3.27
C PHE A 101 6.18 -9.01 1.90
N ALA A 102 6.50 -10.29 1.64
CA ALA A 102 6.10 -10.97 0.41
C ALA A 102 4.58 -10.97 0.21
N ASP A 103 3.79 -11.19 1.29
CA ASP A 103 2.33 -11.01 1.25
C ASP A 103 1.94 -9.57 0.83
N GLN A 104 2.65 -8.53 1.29
CA GLN A 104 2.37 -7.13 0.91
C GLN A 104 2.74 -6.84 -0.55
N VAL A 105 3.85 -7.40 -1.05
CA VAL A 105 4.26 -7.29 -2.46
C VAL A 105 3.16 -7.80 -3.38
N GLY A 106 2.48 -8.90 -3.03
CA GLY A 106 1.34 -9.44 -3.79
C GLY A 106 0.15 -8.48 -3.94
N PHE A 107 0.09 -7.40 -3.15
CA PHE A 107 -0.92 -6.34 -3.26
C PHE A 107 -0.42 -5.06 -3.96
N SER A 108 0.84 -5.03 -4.37
CA SER A 108 1.46 -3.92 -5.09
C SER A 108 1.24 -4.05 -6.60
N PRO A 109 0.85 -2.98 -7.29
CA PRO A 109 0.81 -2.97 -8.76
C PRO A 109 2.18 -2.70 -9.40
N ARG A 110 3.23 -2.44 -8.59
CA ARG A 110 4.55 -2.02 -9.06
C ARG A 110 5.62 -3.10 -8.97
N PHE A 111 5.43 -4.05 -8.07
CA PHE A 111 6.42 -5.09 -7.80
C PHE A 111 5.82 -6.47 -7.95
N GLU A 112 6.63 -7.37 -8.46
CA GLU A 112 6.40 -8.80 -8.43
C GLU A 112 7.37 -9.45 -7.44
N LEU A 113 6.92 -10.54 -6.83
CA LEU A 113 7.79 -11.35 -5.98
C LEU A 113 8.71 -12.18 -6.87
N GLY A 114 10.03 -12.07 -6.65
CA GLY A 114 11.02 -12.94 -7.27
C GLY A 114 11.25 -14.18 -6.42
N GLU A 115 12.45 -14.29 -5.85
CA GLU A 115 12.86 -15.40 -4.99
C GLU A 115 12.50 -15.13 -3.53
N LEU A 116 12.04 -16.17 -2.82
CA LEU A 116 11.84 -16.15 -1.37
C LEU A 116 12.40 -17.44 -0.77
N ASP A 117 13.54 -17.32 -0.09
CA ASP A 117 14.16 -18.42 0.66
C ASP A 117 14.17 -18.07 2.14
N LEU A 118 13.42 -18.85 2.91
CA LEU A 118 13.27 -18.70 4.35
C LEU A 118 13.81 -19.89 5.13
N GLU A 119 14.47 -20.87 4.50
CA GLU A 119 14.86 -22.12 5.15
C GLU A 119 16.23 -22.01 5.82
N ASP A 120 17.19 -21.35 5.18
CA ASP A 120 18.60 -21.32 5.60
C ASP A 120 18.95 -20.26 6.67
N ASP A 121 20.15 -20.35 7.26
CA ASP A 121 20.67 -19.34 8.20
C ASP A 121 20.71 -17.93 7.58
N TRP A 122 20.85 -17.89 6.26
CA TRP A 122 20.70 -16.70 5.43
C TRP A 122 19.33 -16.72 4.78
N LYS A 123 18.54 -15.69 5.05
CA LYS A 123 17.23 -15.52 4.43
C LYS A 123 17.39 -14.63 3.20
N LYS A 124 16.70 -14.98 2.12
CA LYS A 124 16.73 -14.22 0.86
C LYS A 124 15.32 -13.85 0.43
N LEU A 125 15.16 -12.61 -0.02
CA LEU A 125 13.95 -12.12 -0.65
C LEU A 125 14.37 -11.23 -1.83
N THR A 126 13.84 -11.49 -3.02
CA THR A 126 13.97 -10.57 -4.17
C THR A 126 12.61 -10.05 -4.61
N VAL A 127 12.57 -8.76 -4.95
CA VAL A 127 11.39 -8.09 -5.52
C VAL A 127 11.78 -7.39 -6.80
N ILE A 128 10.94 -7.57 -7.82
CA ILE A 128 11.24 -7.21 -9.19
C ILE A 128 10.25 -6.14 -9.65
N ALA A 129 10.75 -5.09 -10.27
CA ALA A 129 9.95 -4.14 -11.02
C ALA A 129 10.43 -4.09 -12.47
N GLU A 130 9.52 -4.28 -13.41
CA GLU A 130 9.75 -3.97 -14.82
C GLU A 130 9.15 -2.58 -15.12
N TYR A 131 9.98 -1.68 -15.62
CA TYR A 131 9.61 -0.29 -15.73
C TYR A 131 10.06 0.33 -17.06
N LYS A 132 9.07 0.85 -17.80
CA LYS A 132 9.28 1.83 -18.86
C LYS A 132 9.14 3.23 -18.28
N PHE A 133 10.17 4.05 -18.42
CA PHE A 133 10.10 5.44 -18.01
C PHE A 133 10.75 6.37 -19.05
N PRO A 134 10.14 7.54 -19.30
CA PRO A 134 10.69 8.52 -20.25
C PRO A 134 11.83 9.38 -19.67
N GLY A 135 12.15 9.21 -18.38
CA GLY A 135 13.08 10.05 -17.61
C GLY A 135 14.46 9.41 -17.40
N LYS A 136 15.07 9.71 -16.25
CA LYS A 136 16.37 9.17 -15.82
C LYS A 136 16.20 8.01 -14.84
N ILE A 137 17.21 7.13 -14.80
CA ILE A 137 17.24 5.99 -13.87
C ILE A 137 17.12 6.45 -12.41
N GLU A 138 17.69 7.60 -12.04
CA GLU A 138 17.56 8.18 -10.69
C GLU A 138 16.10 8.39 -10.26
N GLU A 139 15.28 8.93 -11.18
CA GLU A 139 13.88 9.24 -10.91
C GLU A 139 13.07 7.95 -10.75
N ALA A 140 13.32 6.98 -11.64
CA ALA A 140 12.71 5.66 -11.54
C ALA A 140 13.10 4.94 -10.24
N LEU A 141 14.38 4.99 -9.86
CA LEU A 141 14.88 4.39 -8.63
C LEU A 141 14.25 5.04 -7.40
N GLY A 142 14.18 6.38 -7.36
CA GLY A 142 13.53 7.11 -6.27
C GLY A 142 12.06 6.72 -6.09
N ASP A 143 11.30 6.66 -7.19
CA ASP A 143 9.89 6.23 -7.17
C ASP A 143 9.72 4.79 -6.65
N LEU A 144 10.60 3.87 -7.07
CA LEU A 144 10.58 2.47 -6.65
C LEU A 144 10.96 2.32 -5.16
N VAL A 145 12.01 3.03 -4.71
CA VAL A 145 12.44 3.06 -3.30
C VAL A 145 11.34 3.60 -2.39
N ASP A 146 10.65 4.67 -2.79
CA ASP A 146 9.53 5.23 -2.02
C ASP A 146 8.37 4.22 -1.88
N GLU A 147 8.10 3.43 -2.92
CA GLU A 147 7.09 2.37 -2.86
C GLU A 147 7.54 1.19 -1.99
N LEU A 148 8.83 0.80 -2.02
CA LEU A 148 9.38 -0.20 -1.10
C LEU A 148 9.25 0.23 0.37
N LYS A 149 9.58 1.48 0.69
CA LYS A 149 9.40 2.04 2.05
C LYS A 149 7.93 1.95 2.50
N ARG A 150 6.97 2.18 1.61
CA ARG A 150 5.54 2.00 1.91
C ARG A 150 5.20 0.55 2.18
N LEU A 151 5.75 -0.40 1.42
CA LEU A 151 5.56 -1.84 1.66
C LEU A 151 6.16 -2.27 2.99
N GLU A 152 7.34 -1.75 3.37
CA GLU A 152 7.96 -2.01 4.67
C GLU A 152 7.06 -1.49 5.80
N GLN A 153 6.52 -0.28 5.66
CA GLN A 153 5.57 0.27 6.62
C GLN A 153 4.29 -0.58 6.73
N GLN A 154 3.71 -0.99 5.60
CA GLN A 154 2.53 -1.87 5.57
C GLN A 154 2.82 -3.22 6.21
N THR A 155 4.02 -3.75 6.02
CA THR A 155 4.50 -4.99 6.65
C THR A 155 4.58 -4.85 8.16
N GLN A 156 5.11 -3.74 8.67
CA GLN A 156 5.12 -3.47 10.11
C GLN A 156 3.71 -3.35 10.69
N ILE A 157 2.79 -2.70 9.97
CA ILE A 157 1.37 -2.60 10.38
C ILE A 157 0.72 -4.00 10.37
N ALA A 158 1.04 -4.82 9.36
CA ALA A 158 0.59 -6.20 9.26
C ALA A 158 1.03 -7.04 10.48
N LEU A 159 2.34 -7.03 10.76
CA LEU A 159 2.98 -7.83 11.80
C LEU A 159 2.71 -7.35 13.22
N SER A 160 2.47 -6.05 13.41
CA SER A 160 2.08 -5.52 14.72
C SER A 160 0.74 -6.09 15.20
N GLY A 161 -0.02 -6.74 14.32
CA GLY A 161 -1.46 -6.74 14.39
C GLY A 161 -1.95 -5.29 14.20
N LEU A 162 -3.09 -5.10 13.53
CA LEU A 162 -3.65 -3.76 13.46
C LEU A 162 -4.09 -3.35 14.87
N SER A 163 -3.20 -2.63 15.56
CA SER A 163 -3.41 -2.16 16.91
C SER A 163 -4.18 -0.85 16.85
N TRP A 164 -5.19 -0.72 17.71
CA TRP A 164 -5.94 0.51 17.79
C TRP A 164 -5.05 1.66 18.25
N LEU A 165 -4.81 2.64 17.39
CA LEU A 165 -4.03 3.82 17.72
C LEU A 165 -4.94 4.92 18.30
N PRO A 166 -4.59 5.56 19.44
CA PRO A 166 -5.37 6.67 20.00
C PRO A 166 -5.60 7.83 19.02
N GLU A 167 -4.72 7.99 18.03
CA GLU A 167 -4.83 8.99 16.99
C GLU A 167 -6.06 8.79 16.10
N PHE A 168 -6.58 7.57 15.97
CA PHE A 168 -7.79 7.30 15.16
C PHE A 168 -9.03 8.00 15.73
N GLU A 169 -9.06 8.25 17.04
CA GLU A 169 -10.17 8.98 17.70
C GLU A 169 -10.12 10.49 17.46
N LYS A 170 -8.98 11.00 16.96
CA LYS A 170 -8.73 12.45 16.80
C LYS A 170 -8.49 12.86 15.35
N ASN A 171 -8.05 11.93 14.51
CA ASN A 171 -7.63 12.18 13.15
C ASN A 171 -8.34 11.21 12.20
N GLU A 172 -9.43 11.69 11.61
CA GLU A 172 -10.26 10.95 10.67
C GLU A 172 -9.46 10.47 9.45
N ARG A 173 -8.53 11.29 8.94
CA ARG A 173 -7.68 10.90 7.81
C ARG A 173 -6.85 9.66 8.14
N ARG A 174 -6.20 9.63 9.30
CA ARG A 174 -5.43 8.44 9.74
C ARG A 174 -6.33 7.24 10.00
N PHE A 175 -7.51 7.46 10.58
CA PHE A 175 -8.50 6.39 10.75
C PHE A 175 -8.90 5.76 9.41
N CYS A 176 -9.06 6.58 8.37
CA CYS A 176 -9.33 6.12 7.01
C CYS A 176 -8.12 5.43 6.36
N THR A 177 -6.96 6.09 6.29
CA THR A 177 -5.82 5.62 5.50
C THR A 177 -5.06 4.48 6.16
N ASP A 178 -4.88 4.54 7.48
CA ASP A 178 -4.00 3.63 8.21
C ASP A 178 -4.78 2.42 8.75
N LEU A 179 -6.10 2.54 8.90
CA LEU A 179 -6.97 1.50 9.46
C LEU A 179 -8.04 0.99 8.49
N LEU A 180 -9.04 1.81 8.13
CA LEU A 180 -10.19 1.32 7.35
C LEU A 180 -9.79 0.85 5.95
N HIS A 181 -8.95 1.60 5.24
CA HIS A 181 -8.52 1.27 3.89
C HIS A 181 -7.83 -0.11 3.82
N PRO A 182 -6.78 -0.40 4.62
CA PRO A 182 -6.16 -1.71 4.57
C PRO A 182 -7.08 -2.81 5.12
N LEU A 183 -7.92 -2.55 6.14
CA LEU A 183 -8.87 -3.54 6.66
C LEU A 183 -9.86 -4.00 5.57
N LEU A 184 -10.45 -3.06 4.83
CA LEU A 184 -11.38 -3.38 3.74
C LEU A 184 -10.73 -4.21 2.63
N ARG A 185 -9.46 -3.92 2.28
CA ARG A 185 -8.71 -4.75 1.31
C ARG A 185 -8.50 -6.17 1.83
N ARG A 186 -8.16 -6.34 3.11
CA ARG A 186 -7.98 -7.67 3.72
C ARG A 186 -9.27 -8.46 3.87
N MET A 187 -10.40 -7.78 4.00
CA MET A 187 -11.72 -8.41 3.96
C MET A 187 -12.08 -8.99 2.58
N GLY A 188 -11.27 -8.71 1.54
CA GLY A 188 -11.47 -9.22 0.18
C GLY A 188 -12.39 -8.36 -0.69
N PHE A 189 -12.67 -7.12 -0.28
CA PHE A 189 -13.43 -6.20 -1.11
C PHE A 189 -12.63 -5.74 -2.34
N LEU A 190 -13.35 -5.56 -3.44
CA LEU A 190 -12.84 -5.15 -4.74
C LEU A 190 -12.94 -3.63 -4.90
N SER A 191 -12.04 -3.07 -5.72
CA SER A 191 -12.05 -1.65 -6.09
C SER A 191 -12.14 -0.69 -4.89
N VAL A 192 -11.49 -1.03 -3.76
CA VAL A 192 -11.46 -0.19 -2.56
C VAL A 192 -10.82 1.15 -2.87
N ARG A 193 -11.59 2.23 -2.73
CA ARG A 193 -11.13 3.60 -2.99
C ARG A 193 -11.51 4.51 -1.84
N TYR A 194 -10.51 5.20 -1.32
CA TYR A 194 -10.70 6.36 -0.46
C TYR A 194 -10.81 7.62 -1.34
N ARG A 195 -11.89 8.37 -1.18
CA ARG A 195 -12.16 9.64 -1.87
C ARG A 195 -11.86 10.78 -0.89
N GLN A 196 -11.15 11.79 -1.38
CA GLN A 196 -10.89 13.05 -0.68
C GLN A 196 -11.33 14.21 -1.57
N GLY A 197 -12.35 14.97 -1.17
CA GLY A 197 -12.74 16.26 -1.78
C GLY A 197 -14.21 16.44 -2.16
N ALA A 198 -14.49 17.51 -2.93
CA ALA A 198 -15.83 18.05 -3.17
C ALA A 198 -16.85 17.12 -3.90
N MET A 199 -16.42 15.95 -4.38
CA MET A 199 -17.28 14.95 -5.05
C MET A 199 -17.46 13.66 -4.23
N GLU A 200 -17.29 13.72 -2.91
CA GLU A 200 -17.54 12.59 -2.01
C GLU A 200 -19.03 12.24 -1.89
N TYR A 201 -19.94 13.22 -2.02
CA TYR A 201 -21.40 13.02 -1.89
C TYR A 201 -21.76 12.09 -0.72
N GLY A 202 -21.17 12.35 0.46
CA GLY A 202 -21.36 11.58 1.69
C GLY A 202 -20.64 10.23 1.77
N LYS A 203 -19.71 9.93 0.85
CA LYS A 203 -18.97 8.67 0.77
C LYS A 203 -17.45 8.93 0.80
N ASP A 204 -16.84 8.73 1.96
CA ASP A 204 -15.38 8.70 2.09
C ASP A 204 -14.79 7.51 1.34
N PHE A 205 -15.49 6.38 1.29
CA PHE A 205 -15.07 5.20 0.55
C PHE A 205 -16.14 4.68 -0.39
N THR A 206 -15.67 4.10 -1.49
CA THR A 206 -16.45 3.25 -2.39
C THR A 206 -15.71 1.95 -2.65
N PHE A 207 -16.41 0.82 -2.56
CA PHE A 207 -15.87 -0.52 -2.80
C PHE A 207 -16.98 -1.50 -3.16
N SER A 208 -16.61 -2.70 -3.62
CA SER A 208 -17.57 -3.69 -4.12
C SER A 208 -17.26 -5.10 -3.60
N GLU A 209 -18.26 -5.97 -3.54
CA GLU A 209 -18.07 -7.42 -3.41
C GLU A 209 -18.70 -8.14 -4.60
N LEU A 210 -18.14 -9.28 -4.99
CA LEU A 210 -18.80 -10.21 -5.90
C LEU A 210 -19.77 -11.07 -5.09
N THR A 211 -21.05 -10.97 -5.37
CA THR A 211 -22.07 -11.78 -4.69
C THR A 211 -22.03 -13.23 -5.16
N GLN A 212 -22.66 -14.13 -4.39
CA GLN A 212 -22.82 -15.54 -4.79
C GLN A 212 -23.57 -15.73 -6.11
N PHE A 213 -24.30 -14.71 -6.57
CA PHE A 213 -25.02 -14.71 -7.83
C PHE A 213 -24.18 -14.20 -9.02
N GLY A 214 -22.90 -13.85 -8.80
CA GLY A 214 -22.02 -13.31 -9.84
C GLY A 214 -22.21 -11.83 -10.14
N GLU A 215 -23.08 -11.14 -9.40
CA GLU A 215 -23.32 -9.70 -9.52
C GLU A 215 -22.47 -8.92 -8.52
N PHE A 216 -22.10 -7.68 -8.88
CA PHE A 216 -21.43 -6.78 -7.94
C PHE A 216 -22.42 -6.09 -7.01
N ARG A 217 -22.14 -6.15 -5.72
CA ARG A 217 -22.80 -5.29 -4.72
C ARG A 217 -21.85 -4.18 -4.33
N HIS A 218 -22.32 -2.95 -4.45
CA HIS A 218 -21.54 -1.74 -4.19
C HIS A 218 -21.81 -1.16 -2.81
N PHE A 219 -20.76 -0.67 -2.16
CA PHE A 219 -20.79 -0.10 -0.83
C PHE A 219 -20.31 1.35 -0.85
N GLY A 220 -20.98 2.19 -0.07
CA GLY A 220 -20.49 3.49 0.34
C GLY A 220 -20.16 3.45 1.83
N LEU A 221 -19.09 4.11 2.25
CA LEU A 221 -18.77 4.24 3.67
C LEU A 221 -18.40 5.67 4.01
N GLN A 222 -18.96 6.17 5.11
CA GLN A 222 -18.57 7.40 5.76
C GLN A 222 -17.87 7.06 7.06
N ALA A 223 -16.67 7.60 7.25
CA ALA A 223 -15.92 7.52 8.48
C ALA A 223 -16.14 8.79 9.31
N LYS A 224 -16.14 8.65 10.64
CA LYS A 224 -16.05 9.78 11.58
C LYS A 224 -15.08 9.47 12.71
N ALA A 225 -14.25 10.44 13.08
CA ALA A 225 -13.37 10.31 14.25
C ALA A 225 -14.13 10.59 15.56
N GLY A 226 -14.00 9.69 16.55
CA GLY A 226 -14.56 9.84 17.89
C GLY A 226 -15.99 9.31 18.04
N ASN A 227 -16.65 9.72 19.12
CA ASN A 227 -18.01 9.28 19.46
C ASN A 227 -19.07 10.04 18.66
N VAL A 228 -20.14 9.35 18.30
CA VAL A 228 -21.35 9.98 17.75
C VAL A 228 -22.44 9.91 18.80
N SER A 229 -22.88 11.08 19.26
CA SER A 229 -23.90 11.18 20.30
C SER A 229 -25.27 11.56 19.75
N GLY A 230 -26.30 10.86 20.23
CA GLY A 230 -27.69 11.22 19.94
C GLY A 230 -28.15 12.53 20.57
N GLU A 231 -27.41 13.10 21.53
CA GLU A 231 -27.76 14.39 22.16
C GLU A 231 -27.55 15.57 21.23
N VAL A 232 -26.57 15.47 20.32
CA VAL A 232 -26.21 16.52 19.37
C VAL A 232 -26.99 16.28 18.07
N ASN A 233 -28.19 16.85 17.97
CA ASN A 233 -29.06 16.64 16.80
C ASN A 233 -28.38 17.04 15.47
N SER A 234 -27.51 18.05 15.46
CA SER A 234 -26.81 18.48 14.24
C SER A 234 -25.89 17.41 13.64
N GLN A 235 -25.21 16.60 14.47
CA GLN A 235 -24.37 15.50 13.97
C GLN A 235 -25.22 14.37 13.38
N ILE A 236 -26.36 14.08 13.99
CA ILE A 236 -27.31 13.07 13.50
C ILE A 236 -27.92 13.52 12.17
N ASP A 237 -28.31 14.79 12.07
CA ASP A 237 -28.89 15.35 10.86
C ASP A 237 -27.86 15.42 9.71
N GLU A 238 -26.59 15.71 10.01
CA GLU A 238 -25.48 15.62 9.05
C GLU A 238 -25.34 14.19 8.51
N LEU A 239 -25.28 13.18 9.37
CA LEU A 239 -25.16 11.78 8.95
C LEU A 239 -26.35 11.34 8.10
N ILE A 240 -27.56 11.80 8.42
CA ILE A 240 -28.76 11.50 7.62
C ILE A 240 -28.65 12.12 6.22
N GLY A 241 -28.21 13.39 6.15
CA GLY A 241 -27.93 14.04 4.87
C GLY A 241 -26.91 13.25 4.05
N GLN A 242 -25.83 12.80 4.69
CA GLN A 242 -24.80 11.99 4.04
C GLN A 242 -25.33 10.63 3.56
N ILE A 243 -26.21 9.97 4.31
CA ILE A 243 -26.88 8.74 3.87
C ILE A 243 -27.72 9.02 2.62
N ASP A 244 -28.53 10.06 2.63
CA ASP A 244 -29.43 10.39 1.53
C ASP A 244 -28.65 10.78 0.27
N ASP A 245 -27.60 11.59 0.40
CA ASP A 245 -26.69 11.93 -0.70
C ASP A 245 -25.96 10.68 -1.21
N ALA A 246 -25.53 9.80 -0.31
CA ALA A 246 -24.77 8.61 -0.65
C ALA A 246 -25.56 7.66 -1.56
N PHE A 247 -26.84 7.44 -1.24
CA PHE A 247 -27.75 6.59 -2.03
C PHE A 247 -28.28 7.28 -3.29
N SER A 248 -28.40 8.62 -3.29
CA SER A 248 -29.01 9.35 -4.41
C SER A 248 -28.00 9.72 -5.50
N MET A 249 -26.74 9.93 -5.14
CA MET A 249 -25.69 10.36 -6.07
C MET A 249 -24.83 9.18 -6.53
N PRO A 250 -24.71 8.96 -7.86
CA PRO A 250 -23.84 7.92 -8.38
C PRO A 250 -22.37 8.26 -8.18
N TYR A 251 -21.52 7.27 -8.36
CA TYR A 251 -20.08 7.44 -8.51
C TYR A 251 -19.59 6.69 -9.75
N THR A 252 -18.47 7.15 -10.30
CA THR A 252 -17.79 6.48 -11.41
C THR A 252 -16.57 5.71 -10.91
N GLU A 253 -16.32 4.56 -11.53
CA GLU A 253 -15.08 3.80 -11.37
C GLU A 253 -14.06 4.22 -12.43
N LEU A 254 -12.76 4.19 -12.13
CA LEU A 254 -11.75 4.53 -13.14
C LEU A 254 -11.81 3.53 -14.30
N GLY A 255 -11.90 4.05 -15.52
CA GLY A 255 -11.99 3.24 -16.73
C GLY A 255 -13.42 2.86 -17.13
N SER A 256 -14.42 3.14 -16.29
CA SER A 256 -15.83 3.00 -16.64
C SER A 256 -16.50 4.37 -16.80
N LYS A 257 -17.37 4.48 -17.80
CA LYS A 257 -18.26 5.65 -17.97
C LYS A 257 -19.63 5.44 -17.32
N ASP A 258 -19.86 4.28 -16.72
CA ASP A 258 -21.15 3.92 -16.16
C ASP A 258 -21.29 4.47 -14.74
N ASP A 259 -22.43 5.07 -14.48
CA ASP A 259 -22.85 5.49 -13.15
C ASP A 259 -23.13 4.27 -12.27
N ARG A 260 -22.50 4.22 -11.09
CA ARG A 260 -22.72 3.19 -10.08
C ARG A 260 -23.45 3.78 -8.88
N TYR A 261 -24.43 3.04 -8.37
CA TYR A 261 -25.15 3.35 -7.15
C TYR A 261 -24.80 2.34 -6.07
N ILE A 262 -24.68 2.82 -4.84
CA ILE A 262 -24.43 1.94 -3.69
C ILE A 262 -25.69 1.15 -3.33
N SER A 263 -25.50 -0.09 -2.90
CA SER A 263 -26.55 -0.95 -2.34
C SER A 263 -26.58 -0.90 -0.81
N VAL A 264 -25.42 -0.63 -0.20
CA VAL A 264 -25.22 -0.61 1.25
C VAL A 264 -24.40 0.62 1.61
N PHE A 265 -24.81 1.31 2.69
CA PHE A 265 -24.09 2.42 3.27
C PHE A 265 -23.59 2.06 4.66
N ILE A 266 -22.34 2.39 4.97
CA ILE A 266 -21.71 2.07 6.24
C ILE A 266 -21.31 3.37 6.95
N ILE A 267 -21.72 3.50 8.21
CA ILE A 267 -21.21 4.54 9.10
C ILE A 267 -20.18 3.90 10.00
N ALA A 268 -18.90 4.20 9.77
CA ALA A 268 -17.79 3.72 10.57
C ALA A 268 -17.29 4.83 11.50
N ILE A 269 -17.19 4.56 12.79
CA ILE A 269 -16.70 5.53 13.76
C ILE A 269 -15.56 4.93 14.58
N SER A 270 -14.59 5.76 14.95
CA SER A 270 -13.49 5.33 15.81
C SER A 270 -13.84 5.36 17.31
N GLY A 271 -14.99 5.94 17.68
CA GLY A 271 -15.52 5.86 19.04
C GLY A 271 -16.68 4.87 19.17
N ALA A 272 -17.62 5.23 20.05
CA ALA A 272 -18.88 4.54 20.28
C ALA A 272 -20.07 5.38 19.84
N PHE A 273 -21.13 4.72 19.36
CA PHE A 273 -22.42 5.34 19.20
C PHE A 273 -23.10 5.36 20.57
N THR A 274 -23.45 6.54 21.10
CA THR A 274 -24.16 6.61 22.39
C THR A 274 -25.60 6.11 22.26
N HIS A 275 -26.24 5.79 23.39
CA HIS A 275 -27.38 4.86 23.49
C HIS A 275 -28.51 5.08 22.47
N ASN A 276 -28.82 6.33 22.12
CA ASN A 276 -29.93 6.63 21.19
C ASN A 276 -29.48 7.13 19.81
N ALA A 277 -28.18 7.18 19.50
CA ALA A 277 -27.70 7.68 18.21
C ALA A 277 -28.14 6.78 17.04
N LYS A 278 -27.87 5.46 17.14
CA LYS A 278 -28.28 4.47 16.13
C LYS A 278 -29.80 4.47 15.94
N GLU A 279 -30.56 4.55 17.04
CA GLU A 279 -32.02 4.57 17.00
C GLU A 279 -32.57 5.85 16.36
N LYS A 280 -32.02 7.03 16.70
CA LYS A 280 -32.43 8.29 16.08
C LYS A 280 -32.16 8.31 14.57
N ILE A 281 -31.01 7.80 14.13
CA ILE A 281 -30.71 7.64 12.71
C ILE A 281 -31.73 6.68 12.09
N ALA A 282 -31.95 5.50 12.69
CA ALA A 282 -32.88 4.50 12.22
C ALA A 282 -34.33 5.01 12.07
N GLN A 283 -34.80 5.84 13.01
CA GLN A 283 -36.14 6.41 12.99
C GLN A 283 -36.31 7.53 11.94
N LYS A 284 -35.23 8.26 11.63
CA LYS A 284 -35.27 9.39 10.70
C LYS A 284 -35.00 8.99 9.25
N ILE A 285 -34.25 7.91 9.00
CA ILE A 285 -34.07 7.40 7.64
C ILE A 285 -35.29 6.61 7.17
N SER A 286 -35.46 6.51 5.85
CA SER A 286 -36.57 5.73 5.29
C SER A 286 -36.46 4.25 5.68
N LYS A 287 -37.60 3.64 6.03
CA LYS A 287 -37.67 2.22 6.44
C LYS A 287 -37.11 1.26 5.37
N THR A 288 -37.18 1.65 4.10
CA THR A 288 -36.62 0.90 2.97
C THR A 288 -35.09 0.95 2.93
N ARG A 289 -34.47 2.04 3.40
CA ARG A 289 -33.00 2.18 3.47
C ARG A 289 -32.39 1.60 4.73
N TYR A 290 -33.15 1.48 5.83
CA TYR A 290 -32.60 1.00 7.10
C TYR A 290 -31.90 -0.37 6.99
N GLY A 291 -32.46 -1.31 6.23
CA GLY A 291 -31.84 -2.62 6.00
C GLY A 291 -30.54 -2.57 5.18
N SER A 292 -30.26 -1.43 4.53
CA SER A 292 -29.06 -1.16 3.74
C SER A 292 -28.06 -0.26 4.47
N VAL A 293 -28.30 0.10 5.74
CA VAL A 293 -27.37 0.91 6.53
C VAL A 293 -26.74 0.06 7.62
N LEU A 294 -25.41 0.03 7.65
CA LEU A 294 -24.61 -0.67 8.65
C LEU A 294 -23.90 0.32 9.56
N PHE A 295 -23.78 -0.02 10.85
CA PHE A 295 -23.08 0.77 11.85
C PHE A 295 -21.87 0.00 12.36
N LEU A 296 -20.68 0.57 12.18
CA LEU A 296 -19.42 0.02 12.68
C LEU A 296 -18.85 0.98 13.72
N ASP A 297 -18.94 0.63 15.00
CA ASP A 297 -18.21 1.30 16.07
C ASP A 297 -16.84 0.64 16.28
N ARG A 298 -16.05 1.23 17.17
CA ARG A 298 -14.73 0.71 17.56
C ARG A 298 -14.75 -0.79 17.85
N ASP A 299 -15.70 -1.27 18.66
CA ASP A 299 -15.77 -2.68 19.05
C ASP A 299 -16.01 -3.59 17.84
N LYS A 300 -16.94 -3.21 16.95
CA LYS A 300 -17.17 -3.96 15.70
C LYS A 300 -15.98 -3.94 14.76
N ILE A 301 -15.26 -2.81 14.68
CA ILE A 301 -14.04 -2.71 13.87
C ILE A 301 -12.94 -3.60 14.46
N LEU A 302 -12.81 -3.65 15.79
CA LEU A 302 -11.88 -4.56 16.49
C LEU A 302 -12.20 -6.03 16.22
N GLU A 303 -13.48 -6.43 16.22
CA GLU A 303 -13.89 -7.79 15.83
C GLU A 303 -13.50 -8.11 14.37
N LEU A 304 -13.65 -7.14 13.46
CA LEU A 304 -13.23 -7.31 12.07
C LEU A 304 -11.71 -7.41 11.93
N ILE A 305 -10.96 -6.61 12.69
CA ILE A 305 -9.50 -6.70 12.76
C ILE A 305 -9.10 -8.09 13.26
N GLU A 306 -9.67 -8.56 14.36
CA GLU A 306 -9.37 -9.90 14.87
C GLU A 306 -9.66 -10.97 13.81
N LYS A 307 -10.81 -10.90 13.15
CA LYS A 307 -11.22 -11.89 12.15
C LYS A 307 -10.35 -11.91 10.88
N TYR A 308 -9.97 -10.74 10.35
CA TYR A 308 -9.35 -10.63 9.02
C TYR A 308 -7.87 -10.23 9.07
N TRP A 309 -7.37 -9.82 10.23
CA TRP A 309 -6.00 -9.37 10.41
C TRP A 309 -5.17 -10.33 11.26
N ILE A 310 -5.76 -10.93 12.28
CA ILE A 310 -5.10 -11.95 13.10
C ILE A 310 -5.30 -13.28 12.39
N LYS A 311 -4.30 -13.73 11.61
CA LYS A 311 -4.27 -15.12 11.13
C LYS A 311 -4.44 -16.00 12.36
N HIS A 312 -5.52 -16.79 12.44
CA HIS A 312 -5.52 -17.99 13.28
C HIS A 312 -4.47 -18.93 12.69
N GLU A 313 -3.22 -18.79 13.12
CA GLU A 313 -2.24 -19.87 13.03
C GLU A 313 -2.78 -21.03 13.87
N GLY A 314 -3.53 -21.93 13.24
CA GLY A 314 -4.15 -23.04 13.97
C GLY A 314 -5.36 -23.66 13.29
N ARG A 315 -5.20 -24.18 12.08
CA ARG A 315 -6.02 -25.32 11.60
C ARG A 315 -5.28 -26.13 10.53
N THR A 316 -4.07 -26.56 10.86
CA THR A 316 -3.61 -27.90 10.46
C THR A 316 -4.19 -28.88 11.49
N GLY A 317 -5.16 -29.69 11.07
CA GLY A 317 -5.77 -30.70 11.93
C GLY A 317 -7.18 -31.07 11.50
N GLY A 318 -7.26 -32.00 10.55
CA GLY A 318 -8.46 -32.63 10.05
C GLY A 318 -8.14 -33.53 8.88
#